data_AF-A0A0G1UPR5-F1
#
_entry.id   AF-A0A0G1UPR5-F1
#
_cell.length_a   1.000
_cell.length_b   1.000
_cell.length_c   1.000
_cell.angle_alpha   90.00
_cell.angle_beta   90.00
_cell.angle_gamma   90.00
#
_symmetry.space_group_name_H-M   'P 1'
#
loop_
_entity.id
_entity.type
_entity.pdbx_description
1 polymer ?
#
loop_
_entity_poly.entity_id
_entity_poly.type
_entity_poly.pdbx_seq_one_letter_code
_entity_poly.pdbx_strand_id
1 'polypeptide(L)'
;MDHVAIMNKKFGDLIAKILSGEKKIESRWSKNKIAPWNRVKRGDRIYFKDSGGPVIAVAEIEKVRQFEKKDFDKARELFSVPDAWTKGKNYCVLMWLKNPKKIRSFKINKFGFGSVAAWLRTGDIEKIKVD
;
A
#
# COMPACT_ATOMS: atom_id res chain seq x y z
N MET A 1 -8.46 -8.70 7.15
CA MET A 1 -7.56 -9.39 6.22
C MET A 1 -6.27 -8.60 6.16
N ASP A 2 -5.15 -9.29 6.05
CA ASP A 2 -3.82 -8.68 6.05
C ASP A 2 -3.28 -8.52 4.63
N HIS A 3 -2.55 -7.42 4.46
CA HIS A 3 -1.86 -7.07 3.23
C HIS A 3 -0.45 -6.58 3.56
N VAL A 4 0.46 -6.70 2.60
CA VAL A 4 1.79 -6.09 2.68
C VAL A 4 1.97 -5.10 1.53
N ALA A 5 2.24 -3.84 1.88
CA ALA A 5 2.66 -2.81 0.96
C ALA A 5 4.19 -2.75 0.92
N ILE A 6 4.77 -2.98 -0.27
CA ILE A 6 6.21 -2.82 -0.49
C ILE A 6 6.45 -1.39 -1.01
N MET A 7 7.26 -0.65 -0.26
CA MET A 7 7.56 0.75 -0.47
C MET A 7 8.84 0.92 -1.30
N ASN A 8 8.86 1.92 -2.17
CA ASN A 8 10.01 2.24 -3.00
C ASN A 8 10.85 3.32 -2.31
N LYS A 9 12.08 2.95 -1.94
CA LYS A 9 13.04 3.82 -1.23
C LYS A 9 13.36 5.13 -1.98
N LYS A 10 13.16 5.18 -3.31
CA LYS A 10 13.36 6.40 -4.12
C LYS A 10 12.43 7.55 -3.75
N PHE A 11 11.34 7.28 -3.03
CA PHE A 11 10.39 8.30 -2.58
C PHE A 11 10.64 8.78 -1.15
N GLY A 12 11.83 8.52 -0.61
CA GLY A 12 12.20 8.83 0.77
C GLY A 12 11.59 7.86 1.77
N ASP A 13 11.64 8.22 3.05
CA ASP A 13 11.15 7.38 4.14
C ASP A 13 9.63 7.49 4.30
N LEU A 14 8.90 6.83 3.40
CA LEU A 14 7.43 6.82 3.42
C LEU A 14 6.86 6.15 4.67
N ILE A 15 7.58 5.19 5.26
CA ILE A 15 7.10 4.47 6.45
C ILE A 15 7.18 5.39 7.66
N ALA A 16 8.26 6.15 7.83
CA ALA A 16 8.35 7.18 8.88
C ALA A 16 7.22 8.20 8.76
N LYS A 17 6.90 8.66 7.54
CA LYS A 17 5.77 9.58 7.31
C LYS A 17 4.41 9.00 7.67
N ILE A 18 4.21 7.69 7.46
CA ILE A 18 2.99 7.00 7.89
C ILE A 18 2.95 6.95 9.42
N LEU A 19 4.06 6.60 10.06
CA LEU A 19 4.17 6.49 11.52
C LEU A 19 4.00 7.84 12.23
N SER A 20 4.48 8.94 11.65
CA SER A 20 4.30 10.29 12.18
C SER A 20 2.89 10.86 11.93
N GLY A 21 2.11 10.23 11.05
CA GLY A 21 0.80 10.74 10.62
C GLY A 21 0.84 11.82 9.54
N GLU A 22 2.02 12.19 9.04
CA GLU A 22 2.17 13.09 7.88
C GLU A 22 1.52 12.47 6.63
N LYS A 23 1.80 11.19 6.36
CA LYS A 23 1.20 10.43 5.26
C LYS A 23 -0.02 9.66 5.75
N LYS A 24 -1.20 10.23 5.50
CA LYS A 24 -2.50 9.64 5.87
C LYS A 24 -3.12 8.73 4.81
N ILE A 25 -2.64 8.80 3.57
CA ILE A 25 -3.17 8.03 2.44
C ILE A 25 -2.07 7.19 1.83
N GLU A 26 -2.31 5.89 1.68
CA GLU A 26 -1.54 5.03 0.78
C GLU A 26 -2.23 4.94 -0.59
N SER A 27 -1.50 5.28 -1.65
CA SER A 27 -2.02 5.33 -3.01
C SER A 27 -1.36 4.27 -3.89
N ARG A 28 -2.12 3.57 -4.72
CA ARG A 28 -1.58 2.65 -5.74
C ARG A 28 -2.18 2.95 -7.10
N TRP A 29 -1.31 3.22 -8.06
CA TRP A 29 -1.67 3.56 -9.44
C TRP A 29 -1.17 2.46 -10.38
N SER A 30 -2.06 1.89 -11.19
CA SER A 30 -1.76 0.72 -12.01
C SER A 30 -2.35 0.81 -13.41
N LYS A 31 -1.72 0.12 -14.37
CA LYS A 31 -2.24 -0.03 -15.74
C LYS A 31 -3.41 -1.03 -15.80
N ASN A 32 -3.38 -2.06 -14.96
CA ASN A 32 -4.34 -3.16 -14.93
C ASN A 32 -5.05 -3.22 -13.56
N LYS A 33 -6.20 -3.91 -13.48
CA LYS A 33 -6.93 -4.18 -12.22
C LYS A 33 -6.19 -5.23 -11.38
N ILE A 34 -5.08 -4.82 -10.76
CA ILE A 34 -4.24 -5.64 -9.88
C ILE A 34 -4.43 -5.21 -8.42
N ALA A 35 -4.07 -6.07 -7.47
CA ALA A 35 -4.10 -5.72 -6.06
C ALA A 35 -3.34 -4.39 -5.82
N PRO A 36 -3.92 -3.43 -5.10
CA PRO A 36 -5.08 -3.56 -4.19
C PRO A 36 -6.49 -3.41 -4.80
N TRP A 37 -6.66 -3.20 -6.11
CA TRP A 37 -7.98 -2.95 -6.74
C TRP A 37 -9.02 -4.05 -6.40
N ASN A 38 -10.15 -3.67 -5.81
CA ASN A 38 -11.22 -4.57 -5.32
C ASN A 38 -10.74 -5.69 -4.38
N ARG A 39 -9.56 -5.55 -3.77
CA ARG A 39 -9.00 -6.55 -2.85
C ARG A 39 -8.82 -6.06 -1.42
N VAL A 40 -8.93 -4.75 -1.19
CA VAL A 40 -8.85 -4.10 0.13
C VAL A 40 -10.20 -3.54 0.54
N LYS A 41 -10.46 -3.50 1.85
CA LYS A 41 -11.66 -2.90 2.43
C LYS A 41 -11.36 -2.20 3.75
N ARG A 42 -12.31 -1.40 4.24
CA ARG A 42 -12.25 -0.81 5.58
C ARG A 42 -12.04 -1.92 6.64
N GLY A 43 -11.15 -1.67 7.58
CA GLY A 43 -10.79 -2.59 8.66
C GLY A 43 -9.69 -3.60 8.31
N ASP A 44 -9.25 -3.68 7.04
CA ASP A 44 -8.06 -4.46 6.69
C ASP A 44 -6.79 -3.81 7.25
N ARG A 45 -5.77 -4.64 7.52
CA ARG A 45 -4.47 -4.18 8.00
C ARG A 45 -3.47 -4.18 6.86
N ILE A 46 -2.69 -3.11 6.76
CA ILE A 46 -1.58 -2.99 5.83
C ILE A 46 -0.29 -2.99 6.63
N TYR A 47 0.55 -3.98 6.38
CA TYR A 47 1.91 -4.07 6.86
C TYR A 47 2.86 -3.43 5.86
N PHE A 48 3.82 -2.64 6.34
CA PHE A 48 4.71 -1.87 5.49
C PHE A 48 6.15 -2.35 5.62
N LYS A 49 6.79 -2.52 4.46
CA LYS A 49 8.23 -2.75 4.31
C LYS A 49 8.79 -1.98 3.13
N ASP A 50 10.05 -1.60 3.22
CA ASP A 50 10.78 -1.18 2.02
C ASP A 50 11.16 -2.37 1.14
N SER A 51 11.37 -2.12 -0.15
CA SER A 51 11.99 -3.11 -1.02
C SER A 51 13.33 -3.59 -0.44
N GLY A 52 13.50 -4.90 -0.35
CA GLY A 52 14.65 -5.55 0.30
C GLY A 52 14.68 -5.50 1.83
N GLY A 53 13.81 -4.71 2.48
CA GLY A 53 13.77 -4.57 3.94
C GLY A 53 12.80 -5.53 4.65
N PRO A 54 12.83 -5.60 5.99
CA PRO A 54 11.82 -6.28 6.79
C PRO A 54 10.53 -5.46 6.84
N VAL A 55 9.44 -6.10 7.29
CA VAL A 55 8.23 -5.41 7.73
C VAL A 55 8.52 -4.72 9.06
N ILE A 56 8.15 -3.44 9.20
CA ILE A 56 8.48 -2.63 10.39
C ILE A 56 7.30 -1.81 10.93
N ALA A 57 6.21 -1.71 10.19
CA ALA A 57 5.04 -0.93 10.58
C ALA A 57 3.74 -1.58 10.11
N VAL A 58 2.64 -1.21 10.75
CA VAL A 58 1.27 -1.59 10.37
C VAL A 58 0.33 -0.40 10.54
N ALA A 59 -0.70 -0.33 9.72
CA ALA A 59 -1.85 0.58 9.89
C ALA A 59 -3.14 -0.11 9.48
N GLU A 60 -4.29 0.43 9.92
CA GLU A 60 -5.62 -0.05 9.52
C GLU A 60 -6.20 0.86 8.43
N ILE A 61 -6.92 0.27 7.48
CA ILE A 61 -7.66 1.02 6.46
C ILE A 61 -8.93 1.59 7.08
N GLU A 62 -9.01 2.92 7.14
CA GLU A 62 -10.20 3.66 7.56
C GLU A 62 -11.22 3.78 6.42
N LYS A 63 -10.74 4.05 5.21
CA LYS A 63 -11.59 4.33 4.05
C LYS A 63 -10.86 3.91 2.77
N VAL A 64 -11.60 3.45 1.79
CA VAL A 64 -11.09 3.13 0.44
C VAL A 64 -11.88 3.94 -0.59
N ARG A 65 -11.18 4.55 -1.54
CA ARG A 65 -11.78 5.04 -2.79
C ARG A 65 -10.98 4.48 -3.96
N GLN A 66 -11.69 4.11 -5.02
CA GLN A 66 -11.12 3.53 -6.23
C GLN A 66 -11.60 4.33 -7.43
N PHE A 67 -10.69 4.62 -8.35
CA PHE A 67 -10.96 5.45 -9.51
C PHE A 67 -10.43 4.77 -10.77
N GLU A 68 -11.24 4.78 -11.81
CA GLU A 68 -10.78 4.48 -13.16
C GLU A 68 -10.25 5.78 -13.81
N LYS A 69 -9.51 5.65 -14.92
CA LYS A 69 -8.81 6.76 -15.59
C LYS A 69 -9.68 8.01 -15.80
N LYS A 70 -10.95 7.81 -16.18
CA LYS A 70 -11.92 8.87 -16.43
C LYS A 70 -12.25 9.73 -15.20
N ASP A 71 -11.96 9.23 -14.00
CA ASP A 71 -12.22 9.89 -12.71
C ASP A 71 -10.92 10.25 -11.97
N PHE A 72 -9.77 10.28 -12.65
CA PHE A 72 -8.49 10.61 -12.01
C PHE A 72 -8.41 12.03 -11.46
N ASP A 73 -9.17 12.97 -12.01
CA ASP A 73 -9.18 14.35 -11.50
C ASP A 73 -9.76 14.39 -10.07
N LYS A 74 -10.84 13.64 -9.82
CA LYS A 74 -11.38 13.43 -8.46
C LYS A 74 -10.39 12.75 -7.53
N ALA A 75 -9.54 11.86 -8.06
CA ALA A 75 -8.47 11.24 -7.25
C ALA A 75 -7.40 12.27 -6.88
N ARG A 76 -7.04 13.17 -7.79
CA ARG A 76 -6.03 14.23 -7.57
C ARG A 76 -6.52 15.31 -6.59
N GLU A 77 -7.81 15.61 -6.57
CA GLU A 77 -8.42 16.48 -5.55
C GLU A 77 -8.22 15.93 -4.13
N LEU A 78 -8.18 14.59 -3.99
CA LEU A 78 -8.04 13.93 -2.70
C LEU A 78 -6.58 13.59 -2.34
N PHE A 79 -5.73 13.40 -3.35
CA PHE A 79 -4.34 13.04 -3.20
C PHE A 79 -3.52 13.62 -4.34
N SER A 80 -2.79 14.69 -4.05
CA SER A 80 -1.94 15.37 -5.03
C SER A 80 -0.81 14.45 -5.47
N VAL A 81 -0.77 14.14 -6.77
CA VAL A 81 0.26 13.34 -7.42
C VAL A 81 0.64 13.97 -8.75
N PRO A 82 1.92 14.06 -9.12
CA PRO A 82 2.32 14.59 -10.42
C PRO A 82 1.77 13.75 -11.58
N ASP A 83 1.33 14.40 -12.65
CA ASP A 83 0.78 13.71 -13.82
C ASP A 83 1.74 12.71 -14.45
N ALA A 84 3.04 13.03 -14.44
CA ALA A 84 4.08 12.13 -14.92
C ALA A 84 4.03 10.74 -14.27
N TRP A 85 3.57 10.64 -13.02
CA TRP A 85 3.52 9.38 -12.27
C TRP A 85 2.27 8.55 -12.58
N THR A 86 1.21 9.22 -13.04
CA THR A 86 -0.06 8.59 -13.44
C THR A 86 -0.11 8.29 -14.94
N LYS A 87 0.89 8.75 -15.71
CA LYS A 87 1.02 8.46 -17.15
C LYS A 87 0.98 6.95 -17.41
N GLY A 88 0.08 6.53 -18.29
CA GLY A 88 -0.13 5.12 -18.66
C GLY A 88 -0.81 4.27 -17.58
N LYS A 89 -1.34 4.87 -16.51
CA LYS A 89 -2.16 4.18 -15.51
C LYS A 89 -3.64 4.33 -15.87
N ASN A 90 -4.42 3.31 -15.55
CA ASN A 90 -5.86 3.26 -15.81
C ASN A 90 -6.68 3.13 -14.51
N TYR A 91 -6.03 2.78 -13.41
CA TYR A 91 -6.68 2.50 -12.13
C TYR A 91 -5.90 3.14 -10.98
N CYS A 92 -6.64 3.62 -9.98
CA CYS A 92 -6.13 4.19 -8.76
C CYS A 92 -6.89 3.64 -7.56
N VAL A 93 -6.17 3.31 -6.49
CA VAL A 93 -6.74 2.97 -5.18
C VAL A 93 -6.12 3.92 -4.14
N LEU A 94 -6.97 4.67 -3.46
CA LEU A 94 -6.61 5.51 -2.32
C LEU A 94 -7.13 4.85 -1.03
N MET A 95 -6.23 4.61 -0.09
CA MET A 95 -6.53 4.00 1.21
C MET A 95 -6.15 4.98 2.32
N TRP A 96 -7.15 5.48 3.04
CA TRP A 96 -6.92 6.29 4.24
C TRP A 96 -6.50 5.37 5.37
N LEU A 97 -5.41 5.75 6.03
CA LEU A 97 -4.77 5.00 7.10
C LEU A 97 -5.15 5.61 8.45
N LYS A 98 -5.44 4.75 9.40
CA LYS A 98 -5.57 5.11 10.82
C LYS A 98 -4.74 4.18 11.69
N ASN A 99 -4.50 4.61 12.91
CA ASN A 99 -3.77 3.84 13.93
C ASN A 99 -2.42 3.29 13.43
N PRO A 100 -1.54 4.10 12.78
CA PRO A 100 -0.24 3.62 12.38
C PRO A 100 0.59 3.26 13.62
N LYS A 101 1.26 2.11 13.58
CA LYS A 101 2.06 1.59 14.70
C LYS A 101 3.37 1.01 14.18
N LYS A 102 4.47 1.35 14.85
CA LYS A 102 5.74 0.65 14.70
C LYS A 102 5.60 -0.71 15.37
N ILE A 103 6.15 -1.75 14.75
CA ILE A 103 6.13 -3.12 15.27
C ILE A 103 7.53 -3.71 15.30
N ARG A 104 7.71 -4.80 16.04
CA ARG A 104 8.95 -5.58 15.97
C ARG A 104 9.14 -6.05 14.53
N SER A 105 10.34 -5.83 13.99
CA SER A 105 10.63 -6.17 12.61
C SER A 105 10.59 -7.68 12.39
N PHE A 106 10.12 -8.09 11.21
CA PHE A 106 10.15 -9.48 10.76
C PHE A 106 10.29 -9.56 9.24
N LYS A 107 10.79 -10.68 8.75
CA LYS A 107 10.87 -10.97 7.31
C LYS A 107 9.62 -11.71 6.87
N ILE A 108 9.40 -11.76 5.55
CA ILE A 108 8.29 -12.53 4.98
C ILE A 108 8.79 -13.42 3.86
N ASN A 109 8.20 -14.61 3.75
CA ASN A 109 8.31 -15.46 2.58
C ASN A 109 7.37 -14.95 1.48
N LYS A 110 7.94 -14.58 0.33
CA LYS A 110 7.20 -14.08 -0.84
C LYS A 110 6.90 -15.16 -1.89
N PHE A 111 7.22 -16.43 -1.62
CA PHE A 111 6.94 -17.52 -2.54
C PHE A 111 5.45 -17.56 -2.92
N GLY A 112 5.16 -17.73 -4.21
CA GLY A 112 3.79 -17.77 -4.74
C GLY A 112 3.13 -16.41 -5.02
N PHE A 113 3.72 -15.27 -4.61
CA PHE A 113 3.14 -13.94 -4.88
C PHE A 113 3.67 -13.25 -6.14
N GLY A 114 4.71 -13.80 -6.78
CA GLY A 114 5.42 -13.19 -7.90
C GLY A 114 6.54 -12.25 -7.45
N SER A 115 7.68 -12.32 -8.12
CA SER A 115 8.91 -11.57 -7.77
C SER A 115 8.73 -10.05 -7.82
N VAL A 116 7.89 -9.57 -8.75
CA VAL A 116 7.65 -8.14 -9.03
C VAL A 116 6.46 -7.54 -8.26
N ALA A 117 5.78 -8.31 -7.41
CA ALA A 117 4.60 -7.82 -6.70
C ALA A 117 4.98 -6.76 -5.65
N ALA A 118 4.45 -5.54 -5.82
CA ALA A 118 4.58 -4.43 -4.87
C ALA A 118 3.45 -4.41 -3.81
N TRP A 119 2.47 -5.29 -3.95
CA TRP A 119 1.36 -5.48 -3.01
C TRP A 119 1.10 -6.98 -2.83
N LEU A 120 1.04 -7.45 -1.59
CA LEU A 120 0.75 -8.85 -1.26
C LEU A 120 -0.57 -8.90 -0.49
N ARG A 121 -1.53 -9.68 -0.97
CA ARG A 121 -2.75 -9.98 -0.21
C ARG A 121 -2.52 -11.29 0.53
N THR A 122 -2.23 -11.22 1.82
CA THR A 122 -1.66 -12.36 2.55
C THR A 122 -2.73 -13.20 3.25
N GLY A 123 -3.95 -12.66 3.46
CA GLY A 123 -4.91 -13.32 4.32
C GLY A 123 -4.61 -13.01 5.77
N ASP A 124 -3.61 -13.72 6.26
CA ASP A 124 -3.07 -13.67 7.61
C ASP A 124 -1.55 -13.49 7.49
N ILE A 125 -1.01 -12.43 8.10
CA ILE A 125 0.42 -12.12 8.02
C ILE A 125 1.28 -13.21 8.67
N GLU A 126 0.77 -13.90 9.69
CA GLU A 126 1.55 -14.90 10.44
C GLU A 126 1.89 -16.12 9.57
N LYS A 127 1.07 -16.42 8.55
CA LYS A 127 1.32 -17.54 7.62
C LYS A 127 2.51 -17.35 6.69
N ILE A 128 2.97 -16.11 6.52
CA ILE A 128 4.10 -15.79 5.62
C ILE A 128 5.28 -15.18 6.37
N LYS A 129 5.14 -14.97 7.68
CA LYS A 129 6.20 -14.42 8.53
C LYS A 129 7.33 -15.45 8.66
N VAL A 130 8.56 -14.95 8.59
CA VAL A 130 9.77 -15.74 8.85
C VAL A 130 10.69 -14.93 9.77
N ASP A 131 11.41 -15.62 10.64
CA ASP A 131 12.37 -15.04 11.58
C ASP A 131 13.62 -14.46 10.87
#